data_AF-U5F9V5-F1
#
_entry.id   AF-U5F9V5-F1
#
_cell.length_a   1.000
_cell.length_b   1.000
_cell.length_c   1.000
_cell.angle_alpha   90.00
_cell.angle_beta   90.00
_cell.angle_gamma   90.00
#
_symmetry.space_group_name_H-M   'P 1'
#
loop_
_entity.id
_entity.type
_entity.pdbx_description
1 polymer ?
#
loop_
_entity_poly.entity_id
_entity_poly.type
_entity_poly.pdbx_seq_one_letter_code
_entity_poly.pdbx_strand_id
1 'polypeptide(L)'
;MKSKKLNNKGFTLMEIIVTLLISSLVMMIAGSLILNSLGYFNKAAATDADKQSLDLLADFVRDQLLYASDVKVLKSNEERPEGNDWKWLYVKDGRLMLGHVDAKDSEAYNDDFYNRRILEISAKGFNENRLDLKFIYYKNNDSEKKEVYKTSTTLELLNMEHNKNANPLQAETKNLTDHIIYYRNGEFENKESSGGGEEEPDDTDYDGTVGGEIACKNDSNTDTWSKGKNFKKGTFVEFPQDSGSWYRAIVDINNSQSDPNHNDDGAWKSIIYASIPSVWQTFSAYEKGDVVKYPANGGYYYIKIRDYSPTEKGTPYAPTGGPNDNATWKYIKYEDIPRKTCKIEEDTPTDNSSKTVVGEYERCSSKLLEWEGGQWIYPGEYVYYEGQLYRFIYHVELNWGHLQKDPPGSNANSRNYWKKISEDFDEYSSYFEGDIVKDVDGNYYRVNIAWVSTGEHPKDMVAKGQAGWELIDINDDTISAPACRTTWW
;
A
#
# COMPACT_ATOMS: atom_id res chain seq x y z
N MET A 1 36.44 44.25 56.06
CA MET A 1 36.70 44.25 54.60
C MET A 1 37.86 43.31 54.30
N LYS A 2 37.63 42.20 53.61
CA LYS A 2 38.71 41.35 53.05
C LYS A 2 38.81 41.65 51.55
N SER A 3 39.94 42.16 51.10
CA SER A 3 40.20 42.48 49.69
C SER A 3 40.36 41.20 48.87
N LYS A 4 39.66 41.10 47.75
CA LYS A 4 39.80 40.03 46.75
C LYS A 4 41.16 40.18 46.06
N LYS A 5 42.09 39.23 46.23
CA LYS A 5 43.34 39.16 45.45
C LYS A 5 43.00 38.70 44.03
N LEU A 6 43.18 39.57 43.04
CA LEU A 6 43.20 39.19 41.63
C LEU A 6 44.57 38.58 41.29
N ASN A 7 44.56 37.35 40.79
CA ASN A 7 45.76 36.61 40.41
C ASN A 7 46.16 36.99 38.98
N ASN A 8 47.15 37.88 38.83
CA ASN A 8 47.65 38.35 37.53
C ASN A 8 48.79 37.45 37.01
N LYS A 9 48.51 36.18 36.72
CA LYS A 9 49.42 35.35 35.91
C LYS A 9 49.08 35.55 34.43
N GLY A 10 49.73 36.53 33.79
CA GLY A 10 49.68 36.68 32.35
C GLY A 10 50.39 35.53 31.64
N PHE A 11 49.87 35.10 30.49
CA PHE A 11 50.53 34.11 29.63
C PHE A 11 51.87 34.64 29.12
N THR A 12 52.91 33.80 29.10
CA THR A 12 54.19 34.20 28.51
C THR A 12 54.10 34.21 26.98
N LEU A 13 54.81 35.13 26.31
CA LEU A 13 54.80 35.25 24.85
C LEU A 13 55.15 33.93 24.15
N MET A 14 56.08 33.16 24.73
CA MET A 14 56.47 31.84 24.21
C MET A 14 55.35 30.80 24.29
N GLU A 15 54.59 30.76 25.39
CA GLU A 15 53.43 29.86 25.50
C GLU A 15 52.35 30.22 24.48
N ILE A 16 52.12 31.50 24.21
CA ILE A 16 51.17 31.94 23.18
C ILE A 16 51.66 31.50 21.79
N ILE A 17 52.94 31.67 21.46
CA ILE A 17 53.48 31.27 20.16
C ILE A 17 53.40 29.74 19.97
N VAL A 18 53.77 28.95 20.99
CA VAL A 18 53.75 27.49 20.92
C VAL A 18 52.31 26.96 20.84
N THR A 19 51.38 27.51 21.62
CA THR A 19 49.97 27.12 21.55
C THR A 19 49.33 27.48 20.23
N LEU A 20 49.66 28.62 19.63
CA LEU A 20 49.21 28.99 18.29
C LEU A 20 49.79 28.07 17.20
N LEU A 21 51.08 27.71 17.29
CA LEU A 21 51.71 26.76 16.37
C LEU A 21 51.04 25.38 16.41
N ILE A 22 50.86 24.82 17.61
CA ILE A 22 50.18 23.52 17.78
C ILE A 22 48.74 23.60 17.27
N SER A 23 48.01 24.67 17.61
CA SER A 23 46.63 24.87 17.14
C SER A 23 46.54 24.96 15.61
N SER A 24 47.50 25.65 14.96
CA SER A 24 47.55 25.75 13.49
C SER A 24 47.81 24.40 12.82
N LEU A 25 48.68 23.57 13.40
CA LEU A 25 48.96 22.23 12.88
C LEU A 25 47.74 21.31 13.02
N VAL A 26 47.05 21.37 14.16
CA VAL A 26 45.82 20.61 14.40
C VAL A 26 44.70 21.07 13.45
N MET A 27 44.53 22.37 13.25
CA MET A 27 43.56 22.90 12.27
C MET A 27 43.88 22.48 10.85
N MET A 28 45.17 22.44 10.46
CA MET A 28 45.58 21.99 9.12
C MET A 28 45.27 20.51 8.90
N ILE A 29 45.54 19.66 9.89
CA ILE A 29 45.23 18.22 9.83
C ILE A 29 43.71 18.02 9.79
N ALA A 30 42.96 18.70 10.67
CA ALA A 30 41.51 18.63 10.71
C ALA A 30 40.88 19.14 9.40
N GLY A 31 41.37 20.25 8.85
CA GLY A 31 40.92 20.79 7.57
C GLY A 31 41.16 19.84 6.39
N SER A 32 42.34 19.21 6.34
CA SER A 32 42.67 18.21 5.32
C SER A 32 41.76 16.98 5.41
N LEU A 33 41.48 16.50 6.63
CA LEU A 33 40.56 15.38 6.85
C LEU A 33 39.13 15.72 6.45
N ILE A 34 38.65 16.92 6.75
CA ILE A 34 37.31 17.40 6.36
C ILE A 34 37.20 17.54 4.84
N LEU A 35 38.20 18.11 4.17
CA LEU A 35 38.19 18.26 2.71
C LEU A 35 38.23 16.91 2.00
N ASN A 36 39.04 15.97 2.49
CA ASN A 36 39.07 14.61 1.97
C ASN A 36 37.74 13.90 2.20
N SER A 37 37.16 13.98 3.40
CA SER A 37 35.88 13.33 3.70
C SER A 37 34.75 13.89 2.83
N LEU A 38 34.67 15.21 2.65
CA LEU A 38 33.70 15.84 1.73
C LEU A 38 33.89 15.37 0.28
N GLY A 39 35.13 15.24 -0.18
CA GLY A 39 35.44 14.67 -1.50
C GLY A 39 34.97 13.23 -1.64
N TYR A 40 35.16 12.40 -0.61
CA TYR A 40 34.66 11.02 -0.58
C TYR A 40 33.13 10.96 -0.54
N PHE A 41 32.47 11.78 0.28
CA PHE A 41 31.01 11.83 0.36
C PHE A 41 30.38 12.26 -0.96
N ASN A 42 30.91 13.30 -1.61
CA ASN A 42 30.43 13.73 -2.92
C ASN A 42 30.64 12.67 -3.99
N LYS A 43 31.76 11.95 -3.96
CA LYS A 43 32.02 10.85 -4.90
C LYS A 43 31.08 9.66 -4.64
N ALA A 44 30.83 9.32 -3.39
CA ALA A 44 29.91 8.25 -3.00
C ALA A 44 28.48 8.61 -3.44
N ALA A 45 27.98 9.78 -3.06
CA ALA A 45 26.65 10.26 -3.45
C ALA A 45 26.45 10.31 -4.97
N ALA A 46 27.45 10.79 -5.72
CA ALA A 46 27.39 10.80 -7.18
C ALA A 46 27.38 9.38 -7.78
N THR A 47 28.12 8.45 -7.18
CA THR A 47 28.15 7.05 -7.62
C THR A 47 26.83 6.34 -7.32
N ASP A 48 26.24 6.61 -6.16
CA ASP A 48 24.95 6.05 -5.76
C ASP A 48 23.81 6.57 -6.65
N ALA A 49 23.81 7.87 -6.98
CA ALA A 49 22.87 8.45 -7.93
C ALA A 49 23.03 7.88 -9.35
N ASP A 50 24.28 7.74 -9.83
CA ASP A 50 24.59 7.12 -11.13
C ASP A 50 24.13 5.65 -11.16
N LYS A 51 24.27 4.92 -10.05
CA LYS A 51 23.81 3.53 -9.91
C LYS A 51 22.30 3.44 -9.92
N GLN A 52 21.63 4.20 -9.05
CA GLN A 52 20.17 4.18 -8.90
C GLN A 52 19.48 4.50 -10.23
N SER A 53 19.92 5.55 -10.93
CA SER A 53 19.33 5.92 -12.23
C SER A 53 19.57 4.88 -13.33
N LEU A 54 20.76 4.24 -13.38
CA LEU A 54 21.02 3.20 -14.38
C LEU A 54 20.28 1.89 -14.09
N ASP A 55 20.16 1.50 -12.83
CA ASP A 55 19.41 0.31 -12.41
C ASP A 55 17.91 0.48 -12.69
N LEU A 56 17.34 1.65 -12.36
CA LEU A 56 15.94 1.98 -12.72
C LEU A 56 15.69 1.94 -14.23
N LEU A 57 16.64 2.42 -15.04
CA LEU A 57 16.53 2.36 -16.49
C LEU A 57 16.59 0.91 -17.00
N ALA A 58 17.46 0.09 -16.41
CA ALA A 58 17.58 -1.32 -16.77
C ALA A 58 16.30 -2.09 -16.41
N ASP A 59 15.70 -1.80 -15.26
CA ASP A 59 14.41 -2.38 -14.82
C ASP A 59 13.27 -1.92 -15.74
N PHE A 60 13.20 -0.64 -16.07
CA PHE A 60 12.20 -0.12 -17.01
C PHE A 60 12.26 -0.82 -18.38
N VAL A 61 13.45 -0.91 -19.00
CA VAL A 61 13.62 -1.59 -20.29
C VAL A 61 13.31 -3.09 -20.18
N ARG A 62 13.68 -3.70 -19.06
CA ARG A 62 13.33 -5.09 -18.77
C ARG A 62 11.81 -5.27 -18.73
N ASP A 63 11.08 -4.43 -18.01
CA ASP A 63 9.64 -4.59 -17.81
C ASP A 63 8.86 -4.40 -19.12
N GLN A 64 9.34 -3.51 -19.99
CA GLN A 64 8.81 -3.33 -21.34
C GLN A 64 9.00 -4.58 -22.23
N LEU A 65 10.12 -5.29 -22.05
CA LEU A 65 10.51 -6.40 -22.94
C LEU A 65 10.14 -7.78 -22.41
N LEU A 66 10.08 -8.00 -21.09
CA LEU A 66 9.84 -9.30 -20.45
C LEU A 66 8.58 -10.00 -21.00
N TYR A 67 7.57 -9.19 -21.33
CA TYR A 67 6.26 -9.59 -21.83
C TYR A 67 6.11 -9.43 -23.35
N ALA A 68 7.20 -9.26 -24.07
CA ALA A 68 7.13 -9.15 -25.52
C ALA A 68 6.79 -10.50 -26.16
N SER A 69 5.78 -10.53 -27.03
CA SER A 69 5.36 -11.69 -27.82
C SER A 69 6.17 -11.87 -29.10
N ASP A 70 6.74 -10.79 -29.61
CA ASP A 70 7.65 -10.78 -30.75
C ASP A 70 8.67 -9.65 -30.55
N VAL A 71 9.94 -9.92 -30.82
CA VAL A 71 11.06 -8.98 -30.65
C VAL A 71 11.97 -9.03 -31.87
N LYS A 72 12.27 -7.87 -32.45
CA LYS A 72 13.16 -7.73 -33.60
C LYS A 72 14.16 -6.62 -33.34
N VAL A 73 15.45 -6.94 -33.48
CA VAL A 73 16.53 -5.95 -33.39
C VAL A 73 17.03 -5.64 -34.79
N LEU A 74 16.62 -4.49 -35.32
CA LEU A 74 16.91 -4.05 -36.70
C LEU A 74 17.84 -2.84 -36.69
N LYS A 75 18.51 -2.56 -37.81
CA LYS A 75 19.27 -1.32 -37.93
C LYS A 75 18.34 -0.12 -38.06
N SER A 76 18.78 1.04 -37.59
CA SER A 76 17.96 2.27 -37.59
C SER A 76 17.54 2.76 -38.98
N ASN A 77 18.22 2.29 -40.05
CA ASN A 77 17.92 2.61 -41.44
C ASN A 77 17.10 1.54 -42.17
N GLU A 78 16.76 0.43 -41.50
CA GLU A 78 15.89 -0.61 -42.05
C GLU A 78 14.42 -0.24 -41.82
N GLU A 79 13.54 -0.65 -42.76
CA GLU A 79 12.11 -0.38 -42.64
C GLU A 79 11.51 -1.08 -41.41
N ARG A 80 10.67 -0.34 -40.69
CA ARG A 80 9.94 -0.84 -39.52
C ARG A 80 9.12 -2.09 -39.90
N PRO A 81 8.99 -3.07 -39.00
CA PRO A 81 8.06 -4.18 -39.19
C PRO A 81 6.61 -3.71 -39.47
N GLU A 82 5.93 -4.41 -40.37
CA GLU A 82 4.51 -4.16 -40.69
C GLU A 82 3.60 -4.46 -39.49
N GLY A 83 2.59 -3.62 -39.25
CA GLY A 83 1.63 -3.71 -38.14
C GLY A 83 1.53 -2.41 -37.32
N ASN A 84 0.39 -2.22 -36.65
CA ASN A 84 0.08 -1.01 -35.86
C ASN A 84 0.37 -1.16 -34.36
N ASP A 85 0.73 -2.36 -33.94
CA ASP A 85 0.91 -2.84 -32.58
C ASP A 85 2.38 -2.86 -32.12
N TRP A 86 3.28 -2.35 -32.95
CA TRP A 86 4.71 -2.29 -32.65
C TRP A 86 5.08 -1.09 -31.78
N LYS A 87 5.82 -1.37 -30.73
CA LYS A 87 6.56 -0.40 -29.91
C LYS A 87 8.06 -0.53 -30.21
N TRP A 88 8.82 0.53 -29.96
CA TRP A 88 10.26 0.49 -30.14
C TRP A 88 11.03 1.27 -29.10
N LEU A 89 12.26 0.81 -28.85
CA LEU A 89 13.22 1.46 -27.99
C LEU A 89 14.60 1.52 -28.64
N TYR A 90 15.27 2.65 -28.47
CA TYR A 90 16.58 2.94 -29.05
C TYR A 90 17.30 4.02 -28.25
N VAL A 91 18.60 4.21 -28.51
CA VAL A 91 19.39 5.26 -27.87
C VAL A 91 19.72 6.34 -28.88
N LYS A 92 19.37 7.59 -28.56
CA LYS A 92 19.72 8.76 -29.36
C LYS A 92 20.34 9.83 -28.48
N ASP A 93 21.46 10.39 -28.91
CA ASP A 93 22.19 11.44 -28.18
C ASP A 93 22.49 11.07 -26.71
N GLY A 94 22.66 9.78 -26.41
CA GLY A 94 22.91 9.27 -25.07
C GLY A 94 21.68 9.21 -24.16
N ARG A 95 20.47 9.21 -24.74
CA ARG A 95 19.17 9.12 -24.06
C ARG A 95 18.37 7.94 -24.58
N LEU A 96 17.56 7.34 -23.71
CA LEU A 96 16.64 6.27 -24.09
C LEU A 96 15.40 6.91 -24.71
N MET A 97 15.11 6.51 -25.94
CA MET A 97 13.95 6.94 -26.70
C MET A 97 12.93 5.80 -26.76
N LEU A 98 11.66 6.16 -26.69
CA LEU A 98 10.51 5.27 -26.81
C LEU A 98 9.63 5.75 -27.94
N GLY A 99 9.05 4.83 -28.69
CA GLY A 99 8.06 5.17 -29.71
C GLY A 99 7.05 4.06 -29.91
N HIS A 100 5.91 4.44 -30.49
CA HIS A 100 4.88 3.53 -30.95
C HIS A 100 4.17 4.14 -32.16
N VAL A 101 3.41 3.31 -32.90
CA VAL A 101 2.85 3.70 -34.20
C VAL A 101 1.97 4.95 -34.15
N ASP A 102 1.28 5.16 -33.04
CA ASP A 102 0.26 6.22 -32.88
C ASP A 102 0.75 7.45 -32.11
N ALA A 103 2.03 7.52 -31.73
CA ALA A 103 2.62 8.71 -31.12
C ALA A 103 4.00 9.05 -31.64
N LYS A 104 4.45 10.26 -31.30
CA LYS A 104 5.81 10.70 -31.56
C LYS A 104 6.76 10.08 -30.56
N ASP A 105 7.96 9.77 -31.03
CA ASP A 105 9.03 9.29 -30.19
C ASP A 105 9.33 10.31 -29.08
N SER A 106 9.42 9.82 -27.85
CA SER A 106 9.68 10.61 -26.65
C SER A 106 10.85 10.04 -25.88
N GLU A 107 11.54 10.90 -25.13
CA GLU A 107 12.53 10.45 -24.17
C GLU A 107 11.84 9.71 -23.02
N ALA A 108 12.41 8.61 -22.55
CA ALA A 108 11.87 7.84 -21.44
C ALA A 108 11.94 8.61 -20.11
N TYR A 109 12.98 9.43 -19.94
CA TYR A 109 13.23 10.24 -18.77
C TYR A 109 13.77 11.61 -19.18
N ASN A 110 13.65 12.60 -18.28
CA ASN A 110 14.22 13.92 -18.49
C ASN A 110 15.75 13.94 -18.33
N ASP A 111 16.38 15.04 -18.74
CA ASP A 111 17.84 15.20 -18.76
C ASP A 111 18.49 15.09 -17.37
N ASP A 112 17.77 15.50 -16.31
CA ASP A 112 18.26 15.48 -14.93
C ASP A 112 18.41 14.04 -14.40
N PHE A 113 17.50 13.14 -14.80
CA PHE A 113 17.55 11.72 -14.43
C PHE A 113 18.89 11.07 -14.79
N TYR A 114 19.47 11.44 -15.93
CA TYR A 114 20.72 10.86 -16.43
C TYR A 114 21.96 11.39 -15.70
N ASN A 115 21.84 12.26 -14.69
CA ASN A 115 22.96 12.79 -13.92
C ASN A 115 24.10 13.39 -14.78
N ARG A 116 23.76 13.95 -15.95
CA ARG A 116 24.70 14.42 -16.99
C ARG A 116 25.65 13.32 -17.50
N ARG A 117 25.15 12.09 -17.60
CA ARG A 117 25.84 10.94 -18.20
C ARG A 117 25.33 10.70 -19.62
N ILE A 118 26.11 9.93 -20.36
CA ILE A 118 25.74 9.42 -21.69
C ILE A 118 25.42 7.93 -21.53
N LEU A 119 24.22 7.54 -21.92
CA LEU A 119 23.78 6.15 -21.92
C LEU A 119 24.24 5.42 -23.19
N GLU A 120 24.70 4.20 -23.03
CA GLU A 120 24.77 3.21 -24.12
C GLU A 120 24.10 1.91 -23.67
N ILE A 121 23.36 1.30 -24.60
CA ILE A 121 22.71 0.01 -24.40
C ILE A 121 23.14 -0.92 -25.53
N SER A 122 23.57 -2.13 -25.17
CA SER A 122 23.82 -3.20 -26.14
C SER A 122 22.94 -4.40 -25.86
N ALA A 123 22.37 -4.98 -26.91
CA ALA A 123 21.48 -6.12 -26.85
C ALA A 123 22.11 -7.33 -27.55
N LYS A 124 21.95 -8.51 -26.97
CA LYS A 124 22.43 -9.77 -27.53
C LYS A 124 21.37 -10.85 -27.33
N GLY A 125 20.87 -11.39 -28.44
CA GLY A 125 19.96 -12.53 -28.39
C GLY A 125 20.68 -13.83 -28.06
N PHE A 126 19.98 -14.76 -27.44
CA PHE A 126 20.42 -16.13 -27.25
C PHE A 126 19.20 -17.04 -27.40
N ASN A 127 19.34 -18.13 -28.17
CA ASN A 127 18.24 -19.03 -28.47
C ASN A 127 16.98 -18.29 -29.00
N GLU A 128 15.81 -18.92 -28.97
CA GLU A 128 14.58 -18.34 -29.51
C GLU A 128 13.98 -17.24 -28.60
N ASN A 129 14.23 -17.25 -27.29
CA ASN A 129 13.49 -16.41 -26.32
C ASN A 129 14.36 -15.66 -25.29
N ARG A 130 15.69 -15.78 -25.30
CA ARG A 130 16.56 -15.08 -24.32
C ARG A 130 17.20 -13.84 -24.91
N LEU A 131 17.14 -12.72 -24.20
CA LEU A 131 17.76 -11.46 -24.58
C LEU A 131 18.62 -10.92 -23.42
N ASP A 132 19.92 -10.81 -23.65
CA ASP A 132 20.84 -10.17 -22.71
C ASP A 132 21.02 -8.69 -23.09
N LEU A 133 20.77 -7.80 -22.14
CA LEU A 133 20.94 -6.36 -22.28
C LEU A 133 22.04 -5.88 -21.33
N LYS A 134 22.90 -5.01 -21.84
CA LYS A 134 23.97 -4.36 -21.06
C LYS A 134 23.83 -2.86 -21.18
N PHE A 135 23.84 -2.19 -20.04
CA PHE A 135 23.68 -0.75 -19.89
C PHE A 135 24.97 -0.16 -19.34
N ILE A 136 25.41 0.96 -19.91
CA ILE A 136 26.65 1.63 -19.49
C ILE A 136 26.43 3.14 -19.44
N TYR A 137 26.86 3.77 -18.36
CA TYR A 137 27.01 5.22 -18.28
C TYR A 137 28.45 5.64 -18.51
N TYR A 138 28.60 6.63 -19.40
CA TYR A 138 29.85 7.32 -19.66
C TYR A 138 29.80 8.75 -19.13
N LYS A 139 30.97 9.27 -18.76
CA LYS A 139 31.09 10.72 -18.49
C LYS A 139 30.87 11.52 -19.77
N ASN A 140 30.06 12.56 -19.65
CA ASN A 140 29.86 13.55 -20.71
C ASN A 140 31.04 14.54 -20.77
N ASN A 141 32.23 14.05 -21.16
CA ASN A 141 33.41 14.88 -21.41
C ASN A 141 34.11 14.44 -22.71
N ASP A 142 34.29 15.40 -23.61
CA ASP A 142 34.64 15.26 -25.04
C ASP A 142 36.03 14.70 -25.40
N SER A 143 36.72 13.96 -24.51
CA SER A 143 38.08 13.49 -24.82
C SER A 143 38.37 12.04 -24.45
N GLU A 144 37.66 11.45 -23.47
CA GLU A 144 37.77 10.03 -23.15
C GLU A 144 36.42 9.49 -22.68
N LYS A 145 35.90 8.48 -23.37
CA LYS A 145 34.75 7.68 -22.92
C LYS A 145 35.15 6.90 -21.66
N LYS A 146 35.01 7.53 -20.49
CA LYS A 146 35.25 6.88 -19.21
C LYS A 146 33.97 6.27 -18.67
N GLU A 147 33.95 4.94 -18.57
CA GLU A 147 32.89 4.18 -17.90
C GLU A 147 32.76 4.64 -16.45
N VAL A 148 31.54 4.99 -16.06
CA VAL A 148 31.17 5.44 -14.70
C VAL A 148 30.53 4.30 -13.95
N TYR A 149 29.52 3.68 -14.56
CA TYR A 149 28.79 2.55 -14.01
C TYR A 149 28.26 1.68 -15.14
N LYS A 150 28.11 0.39 -14.87
CA LYS A 150 27.50 -0.57 -15.79
C LYS A 150 26.62 -1.55 -15.03
N THR A 151 25.53 -1.95 -15.66
CA THR A 151 24.66 -3.02 -15.19
C THR A 151 24.25 -3.88 -16.38
N SER A 152 23.74 -5.07 -16.12
CA SER A 152 23.32 -6.00 -17.17
C SER A 152 22.15 -6.83 -16.68
N THR A 153 21.22 -7.10 -17.56
CA THR A 153 20.05 -7.92 -17.28
C THR A 153 19.89 -8.98 -18.35
N THR A 154 19.46 -10.16 -17.93
CA THR A 154 19.10 -11.26 -18.82
C THR A 154 17.61 -11.44 -18.75
N LEU A 155 16.97 -11.40 -19.92
CA LEU A 155 15.53 -11.54 -20.07
C LEU A 155 15.23 -12.88 -20.73
N GLU A 156 14.33 -13.64 -20.14
CA GLU A 156 13.65 -14.74 -20.81
C GLU A 156 12.26 -14.22 -21.20
N LEU A 157 12.06 -13.98 -22.49
CA LEU A 157 10.85 -13.38 -23.05
C LEU A 157 9.71 -14.39 -22.95
N LEU A 158 8.85 -14.21 -21.95
CA LEU A 158 7.89 -15.22 -21.50
C LEU A 158 6.84 -15.52 -22.58
N ASN A 159 6.39 -14.49 -23.29
CA ASN A 159 5.38 -14.63 -24.34
C ASN A 159 5.97 -15.18 -25.65
N MET A 160 7.28 -15.05 -25.83
CA MET A 160 7.99 -15.55 -27.00
C MET A 160 8.21 -17.06 -26.95
N GLU A 161 8.40 -17.64 -25.76
CA GLU A 161 8.50 -19.09 -25.55
C GLU A 161 7.25 -19.85 -26.02
N HIS A 162 6.08 -19.23 -25.88
CA HIS A 162 4.81 -19.81 -26.27
C HIS A 162 4.35 -19.44 -27.68
N ASN A 163 5.02 -18.46 -28.32
CA ASN A 163 4.71 -18.02 -29.67
C ASN A 163 5.53 -18.77 -30.73
N LYS A 164 4.96 -19.84 -31.29
CA LYS A 164 5.58 -20.67 -32.34
C LYS A 164 5.90 -19.92 -33.66
N ASN A 165 5.40 -18.69 -33.82
CA ASN A 165 5.62 -17.85 -35.00
C ASN A 165 6.62 -16.71 -34.73
N ALA A 166 7.17 -16.61 -33.52
CA ALA A 166 8.15 -15.58 -33.20
C ALA A 166 9.48 -15.83 -33.92
N ASN A 167 10.14 -14.76 -34.36
CA ASN A 167 11.42 -14.88 -35.05
C ASN A 167 12.55 -15.14 -34.05
N PRO A 168 13.46 -16.10 -34.30
CA PRO A 168 14.56 -16.37 -33.39
C PRO A 168 15.47 -15.14 -33.23
N LEU A 169 15.88 -14.88 -32.00
CA LEU A 169 16.79 -13.78 -31.68
C LEU A 169 18.21 -14.06 -32.21
N GLN A 170 18.89 -13.00 -32.66
CA GLN A 170 20.23 -13.12 -33.22
C GLN A 170 21.31 -13.09 -32.13
N ALA A 171 22.28 -13.99 -32.23
CA ALA A 171 23.38 -14.13 -31.28
C ALA A 171 24.44 -13.01 -31.32
N GLU A 172 24.30 -12.06 -32.23
CA GLU A 172 25.21 -10.93 -32.39
C GLU A 172 24.88 -9.81 -31.41
N THR A 173 25.91 -9.22 -30.79
CA THR A 173 25.73 -8.02 -29.97
C THR A 173 25.46 -6.82 -30.87
N LYS A 174 24.31 -6.17 -30.68
CA LYS A 174 23.88 -4.98 -31.41
C LYS A 174 23.81 -3.79 -30.46
N ASN A 175 24.42 -2.66 -30.85
CA ASN A 175 24.35 -1.42 -30.08
C ASN A 175 23.08 -0.63 -30.46
N LEU A 176 22.32 -0.20 -29.46
CA LEU A 176 21.06 0.52 -29.66
C LEU A 176 21.23 1.98 -30.04
N THR A 177 22.47 2.48 -30.14
CA THR A 177 22.76 3.75 -30.82
C THR A 177 22.58 3.67 -32.33
N ASP A 178 22.71 2.47 -32.90
CA ASP A 178 22.67 2.21 -34.34
C ASP A 178 21.54 1.23 -34.71
N HIS A 179 20.96 0.57 -33.70
CA HIS A 179 19.90 -0.43 -33.84
C HIS A 179 18.70 -0.05 -32.98
N ILE A 180 17.53 -0.54 -33.39
CA ILE A 180 16.25 -0.32 -32.71
C ILE A 180 15.72 -1.69 -32.31
N ILE A 181 15.28 -1.82 -31.06
CA ILE A 181 14.52 -2.98 -30.62
C ILE A 181 13.05 -2.68 -30.84
N TYR A 182 12.45 -3.38 -31.79
CA TYR A 182 11.01 -3.43 -32.00
C TYR A 182 10.42 -4.57 -31.20
N TYR A 183 9.33 -4.32 -30.49
CA TYR A 183 8.64 -5.34 -29.74
C TYR A 183 7.12 -5.18 -29.82
N ARG A 184 6.41 -6.31 -29.72
CA ARG A 184 4.96 -6.35 -29.51
C ARG A 184 4.68 -6.86 -28.13
N ASN A 185 3.73 -6.25 -27.45
CA ASN A 185 3.19 -6.79 -26.22
C ASN A 185 2.50 -8.14 -26.52
N GLY A 186 2.61 -9.11 -25.63
CA GLY A 186 1.84 -10.36 -25.71
C GLY A 186 0.57 -10.32 -24.87
N GLU A 187 -0.18 -11.42 -24.87
CA GLU A 187 -1.43 -11.56 -24.09
C GLU A 187 -1.21 -11.39 -22.58
N PHE A 188 0.00 -11.68 -22.10
CA PHE A 188 0.45 -11.27 -20.77
C PHE A 188 1.03 -9.87 -20.91
N GLU A 189 0.24 -8.82 -20.68
CA GLU A 189 0.76 -7.44 -20.59
C GLU A 189 1.09 -7.09 -19.14
N ASN A 190 2.19 -6.35 -18.93
CA ASN A 190 2.38 -5.61 -17.69
C ASN A 190 1.55 -4.32 -17.77
N LYS A 191 0.56 -4.16 -16.89
CA LYS A 191 -0.20 -2.90 -16.77
C LYS A 191 0.47 -1.85 -15.88
N GLU A 192 1.68 -2.10 -15.38
CA GLU A 192 2.44 -1.13 -14.61
C GLU A 192 3.64 -0.60 -15.43
N SER A 193 3.39 0.16 -16.49
CA SER A 193 4.41 1.05 -17.05
C SER A 193 3.79 2.06 -18.01
N SER A 194 3.25 3.15 -17.46
CA SER A 194 3.14 4.41 -18.18
C SER A 194 3.64 5.53 -17.27
N GLY A 195 4.39 6.45 -17.88
CA GLY A 195 5.35 7.32 -17.24
C GLY A 195 4.77 8.37 -16.31
N GLY A 196 5.66 8.93 -15.50
CA GLY A 196 5.37 10.03 -14.59
C GLY A 196 4.75 11.23 -15.30
N GLY A 197 3.57 11.57 -14.82
CA GLY A 197 3.11 12.93 -14.61
C GLY A 197 2.53 12.95 -13.20
N GLU A 198 2.71 14.05 -12.48
CA GLU A 198 1.98 14.30 -11.23
C GLU A 198 0.48 14.33 -11.57
N GLU A 199 -0.19 13.18 -11.45
CA GLU A 199 -1.64 13.09 -11.39
C GLU A 199 -1.97 12.36 -10.09
N GLU A 200 -2.87 12.98 -9.32
CA GLU A 200 -3.38 12.39 -8.09
C GLU A 200 -3.92 10.98 -8.36
N PRO A 201 -3.80 10.04 -7.40
CA PRO A 201 -4.10 8.63 -7.65
C PRO A 201 -5.57 8.48 -8.08
N ASP A 202 -5.77 8.17 -9.36
CA ASP A 202 -7.04 7.72 -9.90
C ASP A 202 -7.26 6.24 -9.50
N ASP A 203 -8.50 5.89 -9.17
CA ASP A 203 -8.96 4.68 -8.48
C ASP A 203 -8.89 3.40 -9.37
N THR A 204 -7.82 3.24 -10.15
CA THR A 204 -7.72 2.23 -11.22
C THR A 204 -6.51 1.27 -11.13
N ASP A 205 -5.64 1.40 -10.13
CA ASP A 205 -4.41 0.58 -9.97
C ASP A 205 -4.55 -0.64 -9.04
N TYR A 206 -5.77 -1.17 -8.89
CA TYR A 206 -5.99 -2.41 -8.13
C TYR A 206 -5.85 -3.64 -9.03
N ASP A 207 -4.70 -4.32 -8.97
CA ASP A 207 -4.40 -5.51 -9.77
C ASP A 207 -5.14 -6.79 -9.33
N GLY A 208 -5.91 -6.74 -8.24
CA GLY A 208 -6.67 -7.87 -7.72
C GLY A 208 -5.93 -8.73 -6.68
N THR A 209 -4.64 -8.48 -6.47
CA THR A 209 -3.76 -9.27 -5.61
C THR A 209 -3.56 -8.64 -4.24
N VAL A 210 -2.93 -9.38 -3.31
CA VAL A 210 -2.61 -8.81 -1.99
C VAL A 210 -1.62 -7.65 -2.07
N GLY A 211 -0.75 -7.60 -3.09
CA GLY A 211 0.17 -6.49 -3.31
C GLY A 211 -0.55 -5.22 -3.76
N GLY A 212 -1.60 -5.35 -4.58
CA GLY A 212 -2.47 -4.23 -4.98
C GLY A 212 -3.19 -3.56 -3.81
N GLU A 213 -3.29 -4.20 -2.64
CA GLU A 213 -3.79 -3.53 -1.43
C GLU A 213 -2.90 -2.36 -0.99
N ILE A 214 -1.67 -2.22 -1.51
CA ILE A 214 -0.79 -1.07 -1.21
C ILE A 214 -1.34 0.25 -1.75
N ALA A 215 -2.10 0.23 -2.85
CA ALA A 215 -2.78 1.41 -3.38
C ALA A 215 -3.77 2.01 -2.37
N CYS A 216 -4.19 1.19 -1.40
CA CYS A 216 -5.14 1.53 -0.37
C CYS A 216 -4.45 2.15 0.87
N LYS A 217 -3.15 2.44 0.79
CA LYS A 217 -2.41 3.05 1.88
C LYS A 217 -2.48 4.58 1.76
N ASN A 218 -2.92 5.25 2.82
CA ASN A 218 -2.95 6.71 2.94
C ASN A 218 -2.44 7.18 4.31
N ASP A 219 -2.39 8.48 4.54
CA ASP A 219 -1.86 9.05 5.79
C ASP A 219 -2.73 8.71 7.02
N SER A 220 -4.03 8.44 6.83
CA SER A 220 -4.95 8.12 7.92
C SER A 220 -4.84 6.68 8.42
N ASN A 221 -4.39 5.77 7.56
CA ASN A 221 -4.27 4.35 7.85
C ASN A 221 -2.82 3.86 7.87
N THR A 222 -1.82 4.75 7.84
CA THR A 222 -0.40 4.39 7.95
C THR A 222 0.12 4.72 9.33
N ASP A 223 0.88 3.81 9.94
CA ASP A 223 1.54 4.06 11.22
C ASP A 223 2.89 3.35 11.33
N THR A 224 3.73 3.79 12.28
CA THR A 224 4.98 3.13 12.63
C THR A 224 4.71 2.02 13.64
N TRP A 225 5.17 0.80 13.32
CA TRP A 225 5.09 -0.33 14.25
C TRP A 225 6.00 -0.12 15.47
N SER A 226 5.49 -0.42 16.66
CA SER A 226 6.28 -0.46 17.88
C SER A 226 5.66 -1.41 18.89
N LYS A 227 6.50 -2.11 19.66
CA LYS A 227 6.05 -3.04 20.70
C LYS A 227 5.18 -2.35 21.75
N GLY A 228 4.03 -2.94 22.03
CA GLY A 228 3.03 -2.49 23.00
C GLY A 228 2.05 -1.45 22.49
N LYS A 229 2.11 -1.08 21.20
CA LYS A 229 1.20 -0.12 20.58
C LYS A 229 -0.09 -0.78 20.11
N ASN A 230 -1.17 -0.01 20.07
CA ASN A 230 -2.45 -0.43 19.51
C ASN A 230 -2.50 -0.07 18.02
N PHE A 231 -3.06 -0.96 17.21
CA PHE A 231 -3.33 -0.73 15.79
C PHE A 231 -4.78 -1.07 15.50
N LYS A 232 -5.41 -0.29 14.64
CA LYS A 232 -6.75 -0.60 14.16
C LYS A 232 -6.66 -1.56 12.99
N LYS A 233 -7.71 -2.36 12.78
CA LYS A 233 -7.87 -3.11 11.55
C LYS A 233 -7.75 -2.15 10.36
N GLY A 234 -7.02 -2.57 9.33
CA GLY A 234 -6.73 -1.74 8.16
C GLY A 234 -5.46 -0.90 8.27
N THR A 235 -4.84 -0.77 9.45
CA THR A 235 -3.58 -0.01 9.57
C THR A 235 -2.43 -0.69 8.83
N PHE A 236 -1.76 0.07 7.98
CA PHE A 236 -0.53 -0.29 7.28
C PHE A 236 0.70 0.10 8.10
N VAL A 237 1.64 -0.82 8.18
CA VAL A 237 2.95 -0.58 8.81
C VAL A 237 4.06 -1.11 7.91
N GLU A 238 5.17 -0.38 7.86
CA GLU A 238 6.40 -0.88 7.27
C GLU A 238 7.23 -1.56 8.36
N PHE A 239 7.62 -2.82 8.14
CA PHE A 239 8.40 -3.55 9.13
C PHE A 239 9.38 -4.57 8.51
N PRO A 240 10.69 -4.46 8.78
CA PRO A 240 11.35 -3.38 9.52
C PRO A 240 11.18 -2.02 8.82
N GLN A 241 11.32 -0.92 9.56
CA GLN A 241 11.27 0.41 8.99
C GLN A 241 12.32 0.56 7.87
N ASP A 242 11.96 1.25 6.78
CA ASP A 242 12.80 1.47 5.58
C ASP A 242 13.23 0.18 4.84
N SER A 243 12.50 -0.93 5.01
CA SER A 243 12.80 -2.22 4.37
C SER A 243 12.07 -2.46 3.05
N GLY A 244 11.08 -1.62 2.71
CA GLY A 244 10.14 -1.86 1.63
C GLY A 244 9.20 -3.05 1.87
N SER A 245 9.04 -3.49 3.13
CA SER A 245 8.13 -4.58 3.50
C SER A 245 6.92 -4.04 4.23
N TRP A 246 5.76 -4.15 3.60
CA TRP A 246 4.51 -3.56 4.07
C TRP A 246 3.53 -4.64 4.54
N TYR A 247 2.89 -4.35 5.67
CA TYR A 247 1.90 -5.23 6.30
C TYR A 247 0.66 -4.44 6.65
N ARG A 248 -0.51 -5.10 6.59
CA ARG A 248 -1.80 -4.54 7.02
C ARG A 248 -2.35 -5.33 8.18
N ALA A 249 -2.84 -4.64 9.21
CA ALA A 249 -3.59 -5.28 10.28
C ALA A 249 -4.94 -5.79 9.77
N ILE A 250 -5.27 -7.06 9.99
CA ILE A 250 -6.56 -7.65 9.60
C ILE A 250 -7.59 -7.70 10.74
N VAL A 251 -7.15 -7.35 11.95
CA VAL A 251 -7.97 -7.25 13.16
C VAL A 251 -7.49 -6.05 13.98
N ASP A 252 -8.32 -5.58 14.91
CA ASP A 252 -7.87 -4.63 15.92
C ASP A 252 -6.82 -5.29 16.82
N ILE A 253 -5.65 -4.66 16.91
CA ILE A 253 -4.52 -5.13 17.70
C ILE A 253 -4.40 -4.25 18.92
N ASN A 254 -4.68 -4.82 20.09
CA ASN A 254 -4.43 -4.15 21.36
C ASN A 254 -3.09 -4.63 21.93
N ASN A 255 -2.20 -3.70 22.25
CA ASN A 255 -0.92 -3.95 22.90
C ASN A 255 -0.03 -4.93 22.11
N SER A 256 0.26 -4.60 20.84
CA SER A 256 1.01 -5.46 19.90
C SER A 256 2.30 -6.02 20.50
N GLN A 257 2.36 -7.34 20.71
CA GLN A 257 3.56 -8.01 21.22
C GLN A 257 4.34 -8.73 20.12
N SER A 258 3.63 -9.30 19.14
CA SER A 258 4.24 -9.95 17.98
C SER A 258 4.46 -8.97 16.85
N ASP A 259 5.65 -9.03 16.26
CA ASP A 259 6.00 -8.22 15.11
C ASP A 259 5.37 -8.75 13.81
N PRO A 260 5.16 -7.89 12.80
CA PRO A 260 4.51 -8.29 11.55
C PRO A 260 5.19 -9.42 10.77
N ASN A 261 6.50 -9.65 10.97
CA ASN A 261 7.24 -10.70 10.27
C ASN A 261 7.01 -12.09 10.85
N HIS A 262 7.03 -12.21 12.18
CA HIS A 262 6.76 -13.49 12.87
C HIS A 262 5.27 -13.73 13.05
N ASN A 263 4.50 -12.67 13.27
CA ASN A 263 3.03 -12.65 13.31
C ASN A 263 2.40 -13.79 14.13
N ASP A 264 2.94 -14.06 15.32
CA ASP A 264 2.54 -15.14 16.23
C ASP A 264 1.06 -15.07 16.65
N ASP A 265 0.51 -13.85 16.60
CA ASP A 265 -0.88 -13.51 16.94
C ASP A 265 -1.82 -13.59 15.72
N GLY A 266 -1.29 -13.80 14.51
CA GLY A 266 -2.07 -13.89 13.27
C GLY A 266 -2.75 -12.59 12.85
N ALA A 267 -2.28 -11.44 13.34
CA ALA A 267 -2.95 -10.16 13.14
C ALA A 267 -2.52 -9.40 11.88
N TRP A 268 -1.38 -9.77 11.28
CA TRP A 268 -0.78 -9.06 10.16
C TRP A 268 -0.88 -9.84 8.84
N LYS A 269 -1.31 -9.16 7.78
CA LYS A 269 -1.23 -9.63 6.41
C LYS A 269 -0.01 -8.97 5.73
N SER A 270 0.84 -9.76 5.09
CA SER A 270 1.92 -9.24 4.24
C SER A 270 1.36 -8.80 2.89
N ILE A 271 1.63 -7.54 2.55
CA ILE A 271 1.20 -6.86 1.32
C ILE A 271 2.36 -6.84 0.32
N ILE A 272 3.50 -6.30 0.76
CA ILE A 272 4.77 -6.30 0.04
C ILE A 272 5.83 -6.91 0.94
N TYR A 273 6.67 -7.80 0.40
CA TYR A 273 7.78 -8.38 1.14
C TYR A 273 9.09 -8.12 0.41
N ALA A 274 10.03 -7.45 1.07
CA ALA A 274 11.34 -7.09 0.50
C ALA A 274 11.22 -6.37 -0.86
N SER A 275 10.28 -5.42 -0.97
CA SER A 275 9.95 -4.69 -2.22
C SER A 275 9.39 -5.55 -3.35
N ILE A 276 8.94 -6.79 -3.08
CA ILE A 276 8.26 -7.65 -4.04
C ILE A 276 6.77 -7.74 -3.68
N PRO A 277 5.86 -7.23 -4.54
CA PRO A 277 4.43 -7.27 -4.26
C PRO A 277 3.89 -8.69 -4.38
N SER A 278 2.84 -8.97 -3.63
CA SER A 278 1.98 -10.14 -3.80
C SER A 278 2.62 -11.50 -3.51
N VAL A 279 3.87 -11.54 -3.03
CA VAL A 279 4.56 -12.79 -2.72
C VAL A 279 3.97 -13.45 -1.48
N TRP A 280 3.69 -14.75 -1.56
CA TRP A 280 3.22 -15.52 -0.41
C TRP A 280 4.27 -15.58 0.71
N GLN A 281 3.84 -15.28 1.94
CA GLN A 281 4.64 -15.35 3.16
C GLN A 281 4.05 -16.35 4.17
N THR A 282 4.91 -17.18 4.77
CA THR A 282 4.52 -18.28 5.67
C THR A 282 3.68 -17.83 6.86
N PHE A 283 4.00 -16.68 7.46
CA PHE A 283 3.33 -16.19 8.67
C PHE A 283 2.27 -15.13 8.38
N SER A 284 1.95 -14.87 7.12
CA SER A 284 0.94 -13.86 6.76
C SER A 284 -0.48 -14.37 6.98
N ALA A 285 -1.32 -13.52 7.58
CA ALA A 285 -2.72 -13.78 7.83
C ALA A 285 -3.59 -13.42 6.61
N TYR A 286 -3.48 -14.22 5.55
CA TYR A 286 -4.30 -14.06 4.35
C TYR A 286 -5.79 -14.32 4.63
N GLU A 287 -6.67 -13.58 3.99
CA GLU A 287 -8.13 -13.69 4.05
C GLU A 287 -8.66 -14.48 2.85
N LYS A 288 -9.90 -14.99 2.93
CA LYS A 288 -10.51 -15.69 1.80
C LYS A 288 -10.64 -14.76 0.60
N GLY A 289 -10.26 -15.27 -0.56
CA GLY A 289 -10.21 -14.50 -1.80
C GLY A 289 -8.92 -13.71 -1.99
N ASP A 290 -7.96 -13.75 -1.07
CA ASP A 290 -6.63 -13.17 -1.28
C ASP A 290 -5.87 -13.91 -2.38
N VAL A 291 -5.23 -13.15 -3.26
CA VAL A 291 -4.44 -13.69 -4.36
C VAL A 291 -2.96 -13.39 -4.14
N VAL A 292 -2.15 -14.44 -4.14
CA VAL A 292 -0.70 -14.39 -3.93
C VAL A 292 0.06 -15.07 -5.07
N LYS A 293 1.32 -14.69 -5.23
CA LYS A 293 2.30 -15.31 -6.14
C LYS A 293 3.18 -16.28 -5.37
N TYR A 294 3.28 -17.51 -5.87
CA TYR A 294 4.17 -18.52 -5.30
C TYR A 294 4.68 -19.52 -6.37
N PRO A 295 5.98 -19.87 -6.40
CA PRO A 295 7.09 -19.29 -5.64
C PRO A 295 7.41 -17.82 -6.02
N ALA A 296 8.16 -17.09 -5.19
CA ALA A 296 8.48 -15.67 -5.43
C ALA A 296 9.09 -15.38 -6.82
N ASN A 297 9.96 -16.28 -7.31
CA ASN A 297 10.58 -16.20 -8.62
C ASN A 297 9.81 -17.07 -9.62
N GLY A 298 9.04 -16.45 -10.53
CA GLY A 298 8.30 -17.16 -11.58
C GLY A 298 7.01 -17.87 -11.13
N GLY A 299 6.49 -17.54 -9.94
CA GLY A 299 5.34 -18.22 -9.36
C GLY A 299 4.01 -17.98 -10.06
N TYR A 300 3.14 -18.97 -9.88
CA TYR A 300 1.74 -18.94 -10.29
C TYR A 300 0.90 -18.14 -9.29
N TYR A 301 -0.28 -17.70 -9.72
CA TYR A 301 -1.27 -17.08 -8.86
C TYR A 301 -2.12 -18.13 -8.14
N TYR A 302 -2.32 -17.91 -6.85
CA TYR A 302 -3.18 -18.74 -6.03
C TYR A 302 -4.15 -17.87 -5.27
N ILE A 303 -5.42 -18.25 -5.28
CA ILE A 303 -6.47 -17.63 -4.49
C ILE A 303 -6.74 -18.46 -3.23
N LYS A 304 -6.84 -17.80 -2.07
CA LYS A 304 -7.22 -18.46 -0.83
C LYS A 304 -8.71 -18.79 -0.86
N ILE A 305 -9.07 -20.05 -0.65
CA ILE A 305 -10.48 -20.50 -0.76
C ILE A 305 -11.18 -20.74 0.58
N ARG A 306 -10.42 -20.77 1.68
CA ARG A 306 -10.94 -20.93 3.05
C ARG A 306 -10.89 -19.60 3.81
N ASP A 307 -11.87 -19.43 4.69
CA ASP A 307 -11.95 -18.28 5.60
C ASP A 307 -10.74 -18.21 6.53
N TYR A 308 -10.37 -17.00 6.92
CA TYR A 308 -9.32 -16.78 7.90
C TYR A 308 -9.77 -17.36 9.25
N SER A 309 -8.94 -18.21 9.84
CA SER A 309 -9.13 -18.72 11.20
C SER A 309 -7.92 -18.34 12.06
N PRO A 310 -8.09 -17.67 13.21
CA PRO A 310 -7.01 -17.37 14.15
C PRO A 310 -6.32 -18.62 14.70
N THR A 311 -6.98 -19.79 14.64
CA THR A 311 -6.40 -21.08 15.03
C THR A 311 -5.57 -21.72 13.90
N GLU A 312 -5.75 -21.28 12.66
CA GLU A 312 -4.97 -21.66 11.47
C GLU A 312 -3.82 -20.68 11.22
N LYS A 313 -3.15 -20.27 12.31
CA LYS A 313 -1.96 -19.41 12.32
C LYS A 313 -1.03 -19.81 11.18
N GLY A 314 -0.83 -18.90 10.22
CA GLY A 314 0.08 -19.07 9.08
C GLY A 314 0.19 -20.52 8.64
N THR A 315 -0.90 -21.11 8.09
CA THR A 315 -0.87 -22.52 7.68
C THR A 315 0.40 -22.75 6.86
N PRO A 316 1.37 -23.57 7.34
CA PRO A 316 2.71 -23.67 6.76
C PRO A 316 2.71 -24.35 5.40
N TYR A 317 1.52 -24.76 4.94
CA TYR A 317 1.27 -25.25 3.61
C TYR A 317 1.34 -24.07 2.65
N ALA A 318 2.53 -23.88 2.10
CA ALA A 318 2.73 -23.09 0.91
C ALA A 318 1.68 -23.49 -0.16
N PRO A 319 1.31 -22.59 -1.08
CA PRO A 319 0.43 -22.94 -2.19
C PRO A 319 1.03 -24.08 -3.01
N THR A 320 0.58 -25.32 -2.76
CA THR A 320 1.05 -26.52 -3.47
C THR A 320 -0.07 -27.13 -4.29
N GLY A 321 0.06 -27.05 -5.61
CA GLY A 321 -0.30 -28.13 -6.55
C GLY A 321 -1.75 -28.24 -7.04
N GLY A 322 -1.95 -27.90 -8.33
CA GLY A 322 -2.88 -28.58 -9.24
C GLY A 322 -4.40 -28.37 -9.07
N PRO A 323 -5.19 -28.51 -10.14
CA PRO A 323 -6.60 -28.14 -10.19
C PRO A 323 -7.57 -28.98 -9.31
N ASN A 324 -7.08 -29.98 -8.57
CA ASN A 324 -7.92 -30.96 -7.86
C ASN A 324 -7.56 -31.17 -6.37
N ASP A 325 -6.69 -30.35 -5.78
CA ASP A 325 -6.34 -30.52 -4.37
C ASP A 325 -7.28 -29.71 -3.47
N ASN A 326 -7.84 -30.34 -2.41
CA ASN A 326 -8.73 -29.71 -1.42
C ASN A 326 -7.97 -28.73 -0.48
N ALA A 327 -6.85 -28.20 -0.96
CA ALA A 327 -5.90 -27.37 -0.24
C ALA A 327 -6.46 -25.96 0.00
N THR A 328 -5.99 -25.28 1.04
CA THR A 328 -6.36 -23.92 1.45
C THR A 328 -6.22 -22.88 0.33
N TRP A 329 -5.46 -23.20 -0.72
CA TRP A 329 -5.15 -22.38 -1.89
C TRP A 329 -5.54 -23.07 -3.18
N LYS A 330 -6.13 -22.32 -4.11
CA LYS A 330 -6.48 -22.79 -5.45
C LYS A 330 -5.67 -22.04 -6.50
N TYR A 331 -5.06 -22.77 -7.42
CA TYR A 331 -4.42 -22.18 -8.59
C TYR A 331 -5.44 -21.41 -9.45
N ILE A 332 -5.07 -20.21 -9.87
CA ILE A 332 -5.85 -19.39 -10.81
C ILE A 332 -4.95 -18.84 -11.90
N LYS A 333 -5.53 -18.59 -13.08
CA LYS A 333 -4.86 -17.82 -14.13
C LYS A 333 -4.91 -16.34 -13.77
N TYR A 334 -4.03 -15.56 -14.37
CA TYR A 334 -4.02 -14.10 -14.22
C TYR A 334 -5.38 -13.48 -14.63
N GLU A 335 -5.98 -13.97 -15.71
CA GLU A 335 -7.29 -13.53 -16.21
C GLU A 335 -8.43 -13.74 -15.21
N ASP A 336 -8.27 -14.72 -14.31
CA ASP A 336 -9.27 -15.10 -13.31
C ASP A 336 -9.06 -14.36 -11.98
N ILE A 337 -8.06 -13.46 -11.89
CA ILE A 337 -7.83 -12.65 -10.69
C ILE A 337 -9.04 -11.73 -10.51
N PRO A 338 -9.74 -11.81 -9.36
CA PRO A 338 -10.85 -10.92 -9.10
C PRO A 338 -10.34 -9.48 -9.07
N ARG A 339 -10.93 -8.61 -9.90
CA ARG A 339 -10.80 -7.16 -9.68
C ARG A 339 -11.50 -6.86 -8.36
N LYS A 340 -10.74 -6.62 -7.30
CA LYS A 340 -11.30 -5.94 -6.12
C LYS A 340 -11.08 -4.44 -6.31
N THR A 341 -11.80 -3.64 -5.57
CA THR A 341 -11.48 -2.23 -5.38
C THR A 341 -10.76 -2.12 -4.04
N CYS A 342 -10.09 -1.00 -3.78
CA CYS A 342 -9.53 -0.74 -2.47
C CYS A 342 -10.61 -0.84 -1.41
N LYS A 343 -10.66 -1.98 -0.73
CA LYS A 343 -11.35 -2.15 0.54
C LYS A 343 -10.34 -1.84 1.63
N ILE A 344 -9.86 -0.60 1.67
CA ILE A 344 -9.70 -0.04 3.00
C ILE A 344 -11.14 -0.06 3.51
N GLU A 345 -11.38 -0.74 4.62
CA GLU A 345 -12.43 -0.24 5.50
C GLU A 345 -11.95 1.15 5.97
N GLU A 346 -11.95 2.14 5.06
CA GLU A 346 -12.50 3.41 5.44
C GLU A 346 -13.93 3.07 5.86
N ASP A 347 -14.42 3.72 6.89
CA ASP A 347 -15.86 3.86 7.06
C ASP A 347 -16.45 4.61 5.83
N THR A 348 -16.26 4.09 4.62
CA THR A 348 -17.28 4.15 3.58
C THR A 348 -18.08 2.89 3.78
N PRO A 349 -19.30 3.02 4.28
CA PRO A 349 -20.23 1.94 4.40
C PRO A 349 -20.18 1.04 3.16
N THR A 350 -20.07 -0.29 3.35
CA THR A 350 -20.67 -1.21 2.38
C THR A 350 -22.02 -0.61 1.95
N ASP A 351 -22.39 -0.65 0.67
CA ASP A 351 -23.65 -0.06 0.17
C ASP A 351 -24.85 -0.26 1.13
N ASN A 352 -24.85 -1.38 1.85
CA ASN A 352 -25.75 -1.72 2.95
C ASN A 352 -25.58 -0.94 4.28
N SER A 353 -24.37 -0.63 4.76
CA SER A 353 -24.17 0.15 5.99
C SER A 353 -24.64 1.62 5.85
N SER A 354 -24.73 2.14 4.62
CA SER A 354 -25.36 3.43 4.33
C SER A 354 -26.87 3.39 4.61
N LYS A 355 -27.46 2.18 4.60
CA LYS A 355 -28.86 1.90 4.94
C LYS A 355 -29.03 1.51 6.41
N THR A 356 -27.97 1.10 7.11
CA THR A 356 -28.04 0.69 8.52
C THR A 356 -27.82 1.84 9.50
N VAL A 357 -27.88 1.51 10.78
CA VAL A 357 -27.65 2.44 11.90
C VAL A 357 -26.24 3.03 11.86
N VAL A 358 -25.21 2.32 11.38
CA VAL A 358 -23.85 2.90 11.29
C VAL A 358 -23.77 4.10 10.35
N GLY A 359 -24.44 4.07 9.19
CA GLY A 359 -24.48 5.21 8.27
C GLY A 359 -25.23 6.43 8.81
N GLU A 360 -25.87 6.34 9.99
CA GLU A 360 -26.60 7.48 10.57
C GLU A 360 -25.69 8.67 10.86
N TYR A 361 -24.44 8.42 11.24
CA TYR A 361 -23.48 9.50 11.51
C TYR A 361 -23.20 10.36 10.27
N GLU A 362 -23.07 9.71 9.12
CA GLU A 362 -22.88 10.40 7.83
C GLU A 362 -24.14 11.14 7.40
N ARG A 363 -25.31 10.51 7.56
CA ARG A 363 -26.61 11.09 7.17
C ARG A 363 -26.93 12.31 8.04
N CYS A 364 -26.63 12.24 9.33
CA CYS A 364 -27.18 13.15 10.33
C CYS A 364 -26.09 13.94 11.05
N SER A 365 -25.42 14.84 10.33
CA SER A 365 -24.33 15.64 10.90
C SER A 365 -24.76 16.36 12.18
N SER A 366 -24.04 16.07 13.27
CA SER A 366 -24.19 16.73 14.56
C SER A 366 -22.83 16.83 15.23
N LYS A 367 -22.76 17.54 16.35
CA LYS A 367 -21.53 17.72 17.10
C LYS A 367 -21.05 16.37 17.64
N LEU A 368 -19.79 16.05 17.38
CA LEU A 368 -19.10 14.91 17.96
C LEU A 368 -18.33 15.34 19.22
N LEU A 369 -18.51 14.57 20.28
CA LEU A 369 -17.90 14.77 21.59
C LEU A 369 -17.11 13.54 22.00
N GLU A 370 -16.04 13.73 22.76
CA GLU A 370 -15.43 12.65 23.53
C GLU A 370 -16.16 12.52 24.86
N TRP A 371 -16.36 11.30 25.35
CA TRP A 371 -17.00 11.10 26.65
C TRP A 371 -16.15 11.65 27.79
N GLU A 372 -16.63 12.72 28.41
CA GLU A 372 -16.07 13.26 29.63
C GLU A 372 -17.16 13.39 30.72
N GLY A 373 -16.89 12.82 31.89
CA GLY A 373 -17.83 12.85 33.01
C GLY A 373 -18.14 14.29 33.45
N GLY A 374 -19.41 14.69 33.37
CA GLY A 374 -19.88 16.04 33.75
C GLY A 374 -20.04 17.02 32.60
N GLN A 375 -19.75 16.61 31.36
CA GLN A 375 -20.03 17.39 30.17
C GLN A 375 -21.53 17.46 29.86
N TRP A 376 -22.00 18.62 29.39
CA TRP A 376 -23.36 18.79 28.87
C TRP A 376 -23.46 18.16 27.48
N ILE A 377 -24.49 17.32 27.29
CA ILE A 377 -24.78 16.65 26.03
C ILE A 377 -26.21 17.01 25.62
N TYR A 378 -26.36 17.44 24.37
CA TYR A 378 -27.62 17.87 23.80
C TYR A 378 -28.25 16.76 22.95
N PRO A 379 -29.59 16.69 22.86
CA PRO A 379 -30.31 15.74 22.00
C PRO A 379 -29.75 15.70 20.58
N GLY A 380 -29.41 14.50 20.11
CA GLY A 380 -28.88 14.25 18.77
C GLY A 380 -27.37 14.45 18.62
N GLU A 381 -26.63 14.84 19.65
CA GLU A 381 -25.16 14.87 19.62
C GLU A 381 -24.56 13.45 19.65
N TYR A 382 -23.37 13.33 19.05
CA TYR A 382 -22.60 12.09 19.02
C TYR A 382 -21.51 12.10 20.08
N VAL A 383 -21.24 10.94 20.64
CA VAL A 383 -20.30 10.74 21.74
C VAL A 383 -19.45 9.51 21.47
N TYR A 384 -18.13 9.66 21.50
CA TYR A 384 -17.19 8.54 21.54
C TYR A 384 -17.00 8.06 22.98
N TYR A 385 -17.21 6.76 23.22
CA TYR A 385 -16.97 6.11 24.50
C TYR A 385 -16.36 4.72 24.25
N GLU A 386 -15.20 4.45 24.84
CA GLU A 386 -14.48 3.16 24.72
C GLU A 386 -14.28 2.69 23.25
N GLY A 387 -14.02 3.64 22.35
CA GLY A 387 -13.80 3.37 20.93
C GLY A 387 -15.07 3.04 20.14
N GLN A 388 -16.24 3.29 20.72
CA GLN A 388 -17.55 3.10 20.09
C GLN A 388 -18.31 4.42 20.01
N LEU A 389 -19.08 4.59 18.94
CA LEU A 389 -19.85 5.80 18.68
C LEU A 389 -21.29 5.64 19.15
N TYR A 390 -21.80 6.63 19.87
CA TYR A 390 -23.18 6.66 20.37
C TYR A 390 -23.83 7.98 20.02
N ARG A 391 -25.14 7.96 19.77
CA ARG A 391 -25.97 9.14 19.62
C ARG A 391 -26.87 9.29 20.83
N PHE A 392 -26.93 10.51 21.35
CA PHE A 392 -27.80 10.84 22.47
C PHE A 392 -29.24 11.08 21.97
N ILE A 393 -30.20 10.32 22.48
CA ILE A 393 -31.57 10.25 21.92
C ILE A 393 -32.66 10.73 22.88
N TYR A 394 -32.29 11.30 24.02
CA TYR A 394 -33.26 11.85 24.97
C TYR A 394 -33.74 13.23 24.55
N HIS A 395 -34.95 13.67 24.93
CA HIS A 395 -35.49 14.99 24.50
C HIS A 395 -34.89 16.20 25.20
N VAL A 396 -34.39 16.01 26.41
CA VAL A 396 -33.87 17.12 27.21
C VAL A 396 -32.37 17.03 27.29
N GLU A 397 -31.74 18.20 27.28
CA GLU A 397 -30.32 18.35 27.61
C GLU A 397 -30.01 17.70 28.95
N LEU A 398 -28.86 17.05 29.02
CA LEU A 398 -28.50 16.21 30.13
C LEU A 398 -27.28 16.82 30.84
N ASN A 399 -27.52 17.54 31.95
CA ASN A 399 -26.47 17.91 32.93
C ASN A 399 -26.51 17.00 34.15
N TRP A 400 -25.64 15.99 34.18
CA TRP A 400 -25.77 14.91 35.15
C TRP A 400 -24.45 14.70 35.89
N GLY A 401 -24.35 15.31 37.08
CA GLY A 401 -23.54 14.81 38.21
C GLY A 401 -23.94 13.40 38.70
N HIS A 402 -24.56 12.59 37.83
CA HIS A 402 -25.05 11.22 38.02
C HIS A 402 -24.31 10.20 37.12
N LEU A 403 -23.49 10.65 36.15
CA LEU A 403 -22.86 9.80 35.12
C LEU A 403 -21.60 9.05 35.55
N GLN A 404 -21.41 8.85 36.85
CA GLN A 404 -20.49 7.81 37.33
C GLN A 404 -21.13 6.40 37.27
N LYS A 405 -22.43 6.27 36.96
CA LYS A 405 -23.16 4.99 37.08
C LYS A 405 -23.55 4.31 35.76
N ASP A 406 -23.96 5.05 34.73
CA ASP A 406 -24.52 4.45 33.49
C ASP A 406 -23.94 5.09 32.20
N PRO A 407 -22.65 4.85 31.85
CA PRO A 407 -22.08 5.30 30.58
C PRO A 407 -22.80 4.72 29.34
N PRO A 408 -22.55 5.24 28.12
CA PRO A 408 -23.09 4.67 26.89
C PRO A 408 -22.77 3.18 26.78
N GLY A 409 -23.77 2.36 26.42
CA GLY A 409 -23.60 0.91 26.25
C GLY A 409 -23.28 0.11 27.53
N SER A 410 -23.37 0.72 28.71
CA SER A 410 -22.91 0.09 29.96
C SER A 410 -23.90 -0.86 30.62
N ASN A 411 -25.21 -0.64 30.44
CA ASN A 411 -26.25 -1.49 31.02
C ASN A 411 -27.63 -1.20 30.39
N ALA A 412 -28.67 -1.90 30.86
CA ALA A 412 -30.03 -1.76 30.33
C ALA A 412 -30.61 -0.34 30.45
N ASN A 413 -30.17 0.50 31.40
CA ASN A 413 -30.60 1.89 31.49
C ASN A 413 -30.05 2.74 30.34
N SER A 414 -28.93 2.33 29.74
CA SER A 414 -28.33 3.04 28.59
C SER A 414 -29.32 3.14 27.42
N ARG A 415 -30.22 2.17 27.25
CA ARG A 415 -31.25 2.20 26.18
C ARG A 415 -32.15 3.42 26.25
N ASN A 416 -32.36 4.00 27.43
CA ASN A 416 -33.23 5.17 27.58
C ASN A 416 -32.62 6.45 27.01
N TYR A 417 -31.30 6.46 26.80
CA TYR A 417 -30.53 7.67 26.51
C TYR A 417 -29.67 7.56 25.26
N TRP A 418 -29.28 6.33 24.89
CA TRP A 418 -28.26 6.08 23.89
C TRP A 418 -28.77 5.18 22.78
N LYS A 419 -28.38 5.55 21.57
CA LYS A 419 -28.39 4.69 20.41
C LYS A 419 -26.95 4.46 19.99
N LYS A 420 -26.50 3.20 19.96
CA LYS A 420 -25.17 2.85 19.45
C LYS A 420 -25.16 2.94 17.93
N ILE A 421 -24.16 3.61 17.39
CA ILE A 421 -23.95 3.77 15.95
C ILE A 421 -23.07 2.62 15.49
N SER A 422 -23.71 1.52 15.11
CA SER A 422 -23.09 0.25 14.75
C SER A 422 -23.97 -0.48 13.73
N GLU A 423 -23.35 -1.27 12.86
CA GLU A 423 -24.09 -2.19 11.97
C GLU A 423 -24.70 -3.33 12.80
N ASP A 424 -23.93 -3.89 13.74
CA ASP A 424 -24.38 -4.98 14.59
C ASP A 424 -25.38 -4.51 15.66
N PHE A 425 -26.37 -5.35 15.94
CA PHE A 425 -27.32 -5.15 17.03
C PHE A 425 -26.62 -5.11 18.39
N ASP A 426 -26.94 -4.08 19.16
CA ASP A 426 -26.51 -3.85 20.52
C ASP A 426 -27.69 -3.92 21.49
N GLU A 427 -27.56 -4.79 22.50
CA GLU A 427 -28.59 -5.03 23.50
C GLU A 427 -28.75 -3.87 24.49
N TYR A 428 -27.91 -2.85 24.50
CA TYR A 428 -27.99 -1.67 25.37
C TYR A 428 -28.37 -0.39 24.61
N SER A 429 -28.74 -0.54 23.34
CA SER A 429 -29.15 0.53 22.43
C SER A 429 -30.66 0.60 22.25
N SER A 430 -31.14 1.77 21.84
CA SER A 430 -32.50 2.01 21.36
C SER A 430 -32.53 2.21 19.85
N TYR A 431 -33.58 1.69 19.22
CA TYR A 431 -33.80 1.79 17.78
C TYR A 431 -35.19 2.36 17.48
N PHE A 432 -35.34 2.96 16.31
CA PHE A 432 -36.54 3.66 15.86
C PHE A 432 -36.97 3.16 14.49
N GLU A 433 -38.22 3.44 14.14
CA GLU A 433 -38.81 3.02 12.86
C GLU A 433 -37.87 3.29 11.68
N GLY A 434 -37.64 2.25 10.87
CA GLY A 434 -36.76 2.30 9.71
C GLY A 434 -35.29 2.00 10.01
N ASP A 435 -34.85 1.95 11.28
CA ASP A 435 -33.49 1.53 11.62
C ASP A 435 -33.24 0.10 11.17
N ILE A 436 -32.04 -0.14 10.63
CA ILE A 436 -31.60 -1.45 10.18
C ILE A 436 -30.34 -1.84 10.93
N VAL A 437 -30.31 -3.07 11.43
CA VAL A 437 -29.14 -3.68 12.10
C VAL A 437 -28.93 -5.10 11.61
N LYS A 438 -27.71 -5.60 11.78
CA LYS A 438 -27.31 -6.98 11.58
C LYS A 438 -27.36 -7.73 12.91
N ASP A 439 -28.02 -8.88 12.93
CA ASP A 439 -28.09 -9.72 14.13
C ASP A 439 -27.00 -10.82 14.11
N VAL A 440 -26.85 -11.55 15.21
CA VAL A 440 -25.83 -12.58 15.43
C VAL A 440 -25.94 -13.78 14.48
N ASP A 441 -27.06 -13.93 13.78
CA ASP A 441 -27.28 -14.92 12.72
C ASP A 441 -26.75 -14.46 11.35
N GLY A 442 -26.24 -13.22 11.26
CA GLY A 442 -25.73 -12.61 10.05
C GLY A 442 -26.79 -11.97 9.16
N ASN A 443 -28.08 -12.01 9.55
CA ASN A 443 -29.18 -11.44 8.79
C ASN A 443 -29.48 -9.99 9.20
N TYR A 444 -30.12 -9.25 8.30
CA TYR A 444 -30.53 -7.86 8.54
C TYR A 444 -31.98 -7.77 8.96
N TYR A 445 -32.22 -6.91 9.94
CA TYR A 445 -33.55 -6.67 10.50
C TYR A 445 -33.85 -5.18 10.50
N ARG A 446 -35.06 -4.82 10.07
CA ARG A 446 -35.56 -3.45 10.08
C ARG A 446 -36.56 -3.26 11.22
N VAL A 447 -36.50 -2.13 11.91
CA VAL A 447 -37.51 -1.75 12.89
C VAL A 447 -38.78 -1.34 12.18
N ASN A 448 -39.91 -1.97 12.54
CA ASN A 448 -41.23 -1.75 11.92
C ASN A 448 -42.26 -1.09 12.85
N ILE A 449 -41.81 -0.56 13.99
CA ILE A 449 -42.62 0.21 14.94
C ILE A 449 -41.89 1.51 15.32
N ALA A 450 -42.60 2.46 15.94
CA ALA A 450 -42.05 3.77 16.25
C ALA A 450 -40.73 3.75 17.07
N TRP A 451 -40.58 2.78 17.97
CA TRP A 451 -39.44 2.65 18.88
C TRP A 451 -39.31 1.24 19.46
N VAL A 452 -38.09 0.74 19.55
CA VAL A 452 -37.70 -0.52 20.17
C VAL A 452 -36.56 -0.27 21.16
N SER A 453 -36.77 -0.64 22.43
CA SER A 453 -35.78 -0.54 23.51
C SER A 453 -35.80 -1.81 24.36
N THR A 454 -35.41 -2.91 23.74
CA THR A 454 -35.28 -4.22 24.39
C THR A 454 -33.88 -4.77 24.13
N GLY A 455 -33.41 -5.63 25.03
CA GLY A 455 -32.17 -6.40 24.83
C GLY A 455 -32.40 -7.72 24.12
N GLU A 456 -33.66 -8.02 23.79
CA GLU A 456 -33.99 -9.23 23.05
C GLU A 456 -33.56 -9.07 21.59
N HIS A 457 -32.82 -10.07 21.07
CA HIS A 457 -32.29 -10.05 19.71
C HIS A 457 -33.41 -10.04 18.66
N PRO A 458 -33.26 -9.27 17.55
CA PRO A 458 -34.23 -9.22 16.46
C PRO A 458 -34.70 -10.59 15.96
N LYS A 459 -33.78 -11.55 15.76
CA LYS A 459 -34.09 -12.91 15.32
C LYS A 459 -35.08 -13.62 16.26
N ASP A 460 -34.94 -13.41 17.56
CA ASP A 460 -35.73 -14.10 18.59
C ASP A 460 -37.12 -13.49 18.67
N MET A 461 -37.21 -12.15 18.56
CA MET A 461 -38.49 -11.44 18.47
C MET A 461 -39.28 -11.84 17.23
N VAL A 462 -38.63 -11.88 16.07
CA VAL A 462 -39.24 -12.31 14.80
C VAL A 462 -39.69 -13.77 14.87
N ALA A 463 -38.85 -14.67 15.39
CA ALA A 463 -39.20 -16.08 15.57
C ALA A 463 -40.40 -16.30 16.51
N LYS A 464 -40.58 -15.42 17.51
CA LYS A 464 -41.72 -15.43 18.44
C LYS A 464 -42.96 -14.70 17.90
N GLY A 465 -42.87 -14.05 16.73
CA GLY A 465 -43.94 -13.22 16.18
C GLY A 465 -44.23 -11.96 17.00
N GLN A 466 -43.24 -11.46 17.74
CA GLN A 466 -43.34 -10.19 18.46
C GLN A 466 -43.17 -9.03 17.47
N ALA A 467 -43.96 -7.97 17.65
CA ALA A 467 -43.78 -6.73 16.90
C ALA A 467 -42.49 -6.02 17.33
N GLY A 468 -41.82 -5.34 16.40
CA GLY A 468 -40.58 -4.62 16.68
C GLY A 468 -39.60 -4.67 15.51
N TRP A 469 -39.40 -5.87 14.97
CA TRP A 469 -38.44 -6.14 13.91
C TRP A 469 -39.09 -6.93 12.78
N GLU A 470 -38.56 -6.76 11.58
CA GLU A 470 -38.84 -7.60 10.42
C GLU A 470 -37.54 -8.00 9.74
N LEU A 471 -37.46 -9.26 9.30
CA LEU A 471 -36.34 -9.76 8.51
C LEU A 471 -36.41 -9.14 7.11
N ILE A 472 -35.27 -8.62 6.62
CA ILE A 472 -35.17 -8.00 5.31
C ILE A 472 -34.00 -8.56 4.48
N ASP A 473 -34.13 -8.49 3.16
CA ASP A 473 -32.97 -8.60 2.26
C ASP A 473 -32.42 -7.19 2.01
N ILE A 474 -31.28 -6.89 2.62
CA ILE A 474 -30.69 -5.54 2.56
C ILE A 474 -30.30 -5.10 1.14
N ASN A 475 -30.16 -6.05 0.20
CA ASN A 475 -29.85 -5.78 -1.19
C ASN A 475 -31.12 -5.50 -2.03
N ASP A 476 -32.31 -5.53 -1.43
CA ASP A 476 -33.54 -5.12 -2.10
C ASP A 476 -33.51 -3.60 -2.35
N ASP A 477 -33.59 -3.21 -3.63
CA ASP A 477 -33.56 -1.82 -4.10
C ASP A 477 -34.72 -0.97 -3.55
N THR A 478 -35.77 -1.60 -3.04
CA THR A 478 -36.90 -0.90 -2.40
C THR A 478 -36.60 -0.43 -0.97
N ILE A 479 -35.51 -0.91 -0.37
CA ILE A 479 -35.08 -0.53 0.98
C ILE A 479 -34.23 0.73 0.91
N SER A 480 -34.85 1.86 1.29
CA SER A 480 -34.18 3.15 1.43
C SER A 480 -33.55 3.31 2.82
N ALA A 481 -32.46 4.08 2.90
CA ALA A 481 -31.88 4.49 4.18
C ALA A 481 -32.89 5.29 5.04
N PRO A 482 -32.89 5.10 6.37
CA PRO A 482 -33.76 5.86 7.26
C PRO A 482 -33.37 7.35 7.29
N ALA A 483 -34.40 8.21 7.31
CA ALA A 483 -34.22 9.65 7.36
C ALA A 483 -33.63 10.10 8.71
N CYS A 484 -32.95 11.24 8.71
CA CYS A 484 -32.42 11.81 9.94
C CYS A 484 -33.51 12.25 10.89
N ARG A 485 -33.60 11.55 12.01
CA ARG A 485 -34.42 11.97 13.13
C ARG A 485 -33.72 13.12 13.87
N THR A 486 -34.38 14.26 13.94
CA THR A 486 -33.94 15.45 14.68
C THR A 486 -34.80 15.70 15.93
N THR A 487 -35.91 14.98 16.06
CA THR A 487 -36.81 15.01 17.22
C THR A 487 -37.02 13.60 17.70
N TRP A 488 -36.67 13.39 18.95
CA TRP A 488 -37.06 12.23 19.72
C TRP A 488 -38.39 12.64 20.38
N TRP A 489 -39.37 11.73 20.45
CA TRP A 489 -40.79 11.89 20.86
C TRP A 489 -41.73 12.67 19.93
#